data_AF-A0A3Q4G9S6-F1
#
_entry.id   AF-A0A3Q4G9S6-F1
#
_cell.length_a   1.000
_cell.length_b   1.000
_cell.length_c   1.000
_cell.angle_alpha   90.00
_cell.angle_beta   90.00
_cell.angle_gamma   90.00
#
_symmetry.space_group_name_H-M   'P 1'
#
loop_
_entity.id
_entity.type
_entity.pdbx_description
1 polymer ?
#
loop_
_entity_poly.entity_id
_entity_poly.type
_entity_poly.pdbx_seq_one_letter_code
_entity_poly.pdbx_strand_id
1 'polypeptide(L)'
;MPLQFELCPGRMIGGSDPCFIIAEIGQNHQGDIEIAKKMIKMAKDCGADGAKFQKSELEYKFSKRALERPYNSKHSWGKTYGDHKRHLEFSHDQYRELKKYAEDIGIFLTASGMDEMAVEFLHELDVPFFKVASCDANNFPYLEKTARKGTGLCCITPKQHSCLNYEFKLYNNTNVERAYFCGADDVMHENPKGIPPEHMQQLVGKKIKVDVEEDDSILAYGKLNVG
;
A
#
# COMPACT_ATOMS: atom_id res chain seq x y z
N MET A 1 -13.61 -14.07 -21.48
CA MET A 1 -13.85 -14.47 -20.07
C MET A 1 -13.11 -13.48 -19.19
N PRO A 2 -13.72 -12.99 -18.09
CA PRO A 2 -13.00 -12.17 -17.12
C PRO A 2 -11.80 -12.96 -16.59
N LEU A 3 -10.68 -12.28 -16.38
CA LEU A 3 -9.46 -12.88 -15.86
C LEU A 3 -9.73 -13.44 -14.45
N GLN A 4 -9.27 -14.65 -14.18
CA GLN A 4 -9.35 -15.29 -12.86
C GLN A 4 -7.97 -15.80 -12.46
N PHE A 5 -7.56 -15.51 -11.23
CA PHE A 5 -6.28 -15.99 -10.70
C PHE A 5 -6.28 -15.97 -9.17
N GLU A 6 -5.34 -16.71 -8.58
CA GLU A 6 -5.15 -16.79 -7.14
C GLU A 6 -4.26 -15.65 -6.65
N LEU A 7 -4.82 -14.76 -5.82
CA LEU A 7 -4.08 -13.61 -5.26
C LEU A 7 -3.32 -14.00 -3.99
N CYS A 8 -4.00 -14.67 -3.07
CA CYS A 8 -3.40 -15.21 -1.85
C CYS A 8 -3.70 -16.71 -1.79
N PRO A 9 -2.92 -17.52 -1.05
CA PRO A 9 -3.19 -18.96 -0.91
C PRO A 9 -4.66 -19.25 -0.53
N GLY A 10 -5.37 -19.94 -1.42
CA GLY A 10 -6.80 -20.28 -1.28
C GLY A 10 -7.78 -19.14 -1.58
N ARG A 11 -7.35 -18.00 -2.12
CA ARG A 11 -8.20 -16.85 -2.48
C ARG A 11 -8.07 -16.49 -3.97
N MET A 12 -9.03 -16.98 -4.75
CA MET A 12 -9.24 -16.58 -6.15
C MET A 12 -9.90 -15.20 -6.23
N ILE A 13 -9.52 -14.42 -7.24
CA ILE A 13 -10.15 -13.15 -7.59
C ILE A 13 -10.52 -13.10 -9.08
N GLY A 14 -11.58 -12.36 -9.38
CA GLY A 14 -12.10 -12.16 -10.74
C GLY A 14 -13.25 -13.10 -11.11
N GLY A 15 -13.90 -12.83 -12.24
CA GLY A 15 -15.05 -13.58 -12.73
C GLY A 15 -16.23 -13.60 -11.76
N SER A 16 -16.64 -14.78 -11.28
CA SER A 16 -17.73 -14.93 -10.31
C SER A 16 -17.27 -15.07 -8.86
N ASP A 17 -15.96 -15.02 -8.60
CA ASP A 17 -15.42 -15.10 -7.25
C ASP A 17 -15.75 -13.83 -6.44
N PRO A 18 -15.92 -13.94 -5.10
CA PRO A 18 -16.13 -12.77 -4.26
C PRO A 18 -15.00 -11.75 -4.37
N CYS A 19 -15.34 -10.46 -4.27
CA CYS A 19 -14.36 -9.38 -4.23
C CYS A 19 -13.39 -9.59 -3.05
N PHE A 20 -12.10 -9.37 -3.30
CA PHE A 20 -11.07 -9.39 -2.27
C PHE A 20 -10.95 -8.01 -1.64
N ILE A 21 -11.23 -7.92 -0.33
CA ILE A 21 -11.28 -6.65 0.40
C ILE A 21 -9.96 -6.41 1.12
N ILE A 22 -9.30 -5.29 0.80
CA ILE A 22 -8.06 -4.87 1.46
C ILE A 22 -8.33 -3.66 2.35
N ALA A 23 -8.07 -3.79 3.64
CA ALA A 23 -8.05 -2.65 4.56
C ALA A 23 -6.70 -1.92 4.46
N GLU A 24 -6.72 -0.67 4.01
CA GLU A 24 -5.51 0.18 3.97
C GLU A 24 -5.23 0.77 5.35
N ILE A 25 -4.27 0.18 6.04
CA ILE A 25 -3.74 0.74 7.28
C ILE A 25 -2.73 1.86 6.96
N GLY A 26 -1.91 1.67 5.92
CA GLY A 26 -0.91 2.67 5.51
C GLY A 26 0.01 3.06 6.67
N GLN A 27 0.01 4.34 7.04
CA GLN A 27 0.74 4.88 8.21
C GLN A 27 -0.19 5.36 9.34
N ASN A 28 -1.47 4.95 9.35
CA ASN A 28 -2.47 5.40 10.34
C ASN A 28 -2.18 4.90 11.77
N HIS A 29 -1.27 3.93 11.90
CA HIS A 29 -0.78 3.39 13.17
C HIS A 29 0.15 4.35 13.94
N GLN A 30 0.55 5.48 13.35
CA GLN A 30 1.35 6.52 14.03
C GLN A 30 2.69 6.02 14.61
N GLY A 31 3.29 5.00 13.99
CA GLY A 31 4.55 4.41 14.50
C GLY A 31 4.38 3.45 15.70
N ASP A 32 3.15 3.23 16.18
CA ASP A 32 2.87 2.34 17.31
C ASP A 32 2.41 0.95 16.84
N ILE A 33 3.17 -0.08 17.23
CA ILE A 33 2.90 -1.46 16.83
C ILE A 33 1.62 -2.03 17.46
N GLU A 34 1.26 -1.61 18.66
CA GLU A 34 0.05 -2.07 19.33
C GLU A 34 -1.19 -1.43 18.69
N ILE A 35 -1.09 -0.18 18.23
CA ILE A 35 -2.13 0.42 17.38
C ILE A 35 -2.25 -0.35 16.07
N ALA A 36 -1.13 -0.68 15.41
CA ALA A 36 -1.15 -1.48 14.18
C ALA A 36 -1.82 -2.86 14.38
N LYS A 37 -1.51 -3.59 15.45
CA LYS A 37 -2.18 -4.87 15.78
C LYS A 37 -3.69 -4.70 15.99
N LYS A 38 -4.10 -3.66 16.72
CA LYS A 38 -5.54 -3.35 16.90
C LYS A 38 -6.22 -3.07 15.57
N MET A 39 -5.58 -2.34 14.66
CA MET A 39 -6.09 -2.08 13.31
C MET A 39 -6.20 -3.36 12.47
N ILE A 40 -5.19 -4.23 12.50
CA ILE A 40 -5.22 -5.54 11.83
C ILE A 40 -6.40 -6.37 12.34
N LYS A 41 -6.57 -6.46 13.66
CA LYS A 41 -7.68 -7.20 14.26
C LYS A 41 -9.04 -6.64 13.87
N MET A 42 -9.17 -5.32 13.87
CA MET A 42 -10.40 -4.66 13.47
C MET A 42 -10.72 -4.86 11.99
N ALA A 43 -9.73 -4.83 11.10
CA ALA A 43 -9.91 -5.16 9.68
C ALA A 43 -10.46 -6.59 9.53
N LYS A 44 -9.91 -7.55 10.28
CA LYS A 44 -10.41 -8.93 10.32
C LYS A 44 -11.85 -9.02 10.83
N ASP A 45 -12.15 -8.34 11.94
CA ASP A 45 -13.49 -8.35 12.54
C ASP A 45 -14.54 -7.69 11.62
N CYS A 46 -14.14 -6.74 10.76
CA CYS A 46 -14.97 -6.17 9.71
C CYS A 46 -15.17 -7.06 8.48
N GLY A 47 -14.43 -8.18 8.38
CA GLY A 47 -14.50 -9.10 7.25
C GLY A 47 -13.57 -8.78 6.09
N ALA A 48 -12.52 -7.97 6.29
CA ALA A 48 -11.49 -7.79 5.27
C ALA A 48 -10.67 -9.07 5.06
N ASP A 49 -10.27 -9.33 3.82
CA ASP A 49 -9.40 -10.46 3.46
C ASP A 49 -7.92 -10.17 3.81
N GLY A 50 -7.50 -8.91 3.67
CA GLY A 50 -6.12 -8.49 3.90
C GLY A 50 -5.98 -7.12 4.56
N ALA A 51 -4.88 -6.94 5.29
CA ALA A 51 -4.45 -5.67 5.86
C ALA A 51 -3.18 -5.19 5.12
N LYS A 52 -3.19 -3.93 4.67
CA LYS A 52 -2.11 -3.37 3.86
C LYS A 52 -1.41 -2.18 4.52
N PHE A 53 -0.09 -2.23 4.55
CA PHE A 53 0.80 -1.17 5.03
C PHE A 53 1.56 -0.48 3.89
N GLN A 54 2.42 0.47 4.23
CA GLN A 54 3.40 1.07 3.31
C GLN A 54 4.80 0.90 3.88
N LYS A 55 5.72 0.33 3.09
CA LYS A 55 7.13 0.16 3.47
C LYS A 55 8.02 1.04 2.61
N SER A 56 8.89 1.81 3.25
CA SER A 56 9.96 2.56 2.59
C SER A 56 11.30 2.30 3.28
N GLU A 57 12.38 2.22 2.52
CA GLU A 57 13.74 2.40 3.01
C GLU A 57 14.16 3.85 2.75
N LEU A 58 14.07 4.69 3.77
CA LEU A 58 14.04 6.16 3.61
C LEU A 58 15.27 6.73 2.90
N GLU A 59 16.45 6.16 3.14
CA GLU A 59 17.71 6.60 2.52
C GLU A 59 17.79 6.24 1.03
N TYR A 60 17.01 5.26 0.57
CA TYR A 60 16.91 4.89 -0.85
C TYR A 60 15.79 5.65 -1.54
N LYS A 61 14.70 5.93 -0.82
CA LYS A 61 13.52 6.62 -1.36
C LYS A 61 13.70 8.12 -1.48
N PHE A 62 14.39 8.74 -0.52
CA PHE A 62 14.48 10.20 -0.42
C PHE A 62 15.92 10.68 -0.51
N SER A 63 16.13 11.79 -1.20
CA SER A 63 17.41 12.50 -1.13
C SER A 63 17.65 13.04 0.29
N LYS A 64 18.92 13.18 0.67
CA LYS A 64 19.32 13.81 1.93
C LYS A 64 18.64 15.17 2.16
N ARG A 65 18.57 16.02 1.12
CA ARG A 65 17.88 17.32 1.16
C ARG A 65 16.39 17.18 1.49
N ALA A 66 15.72 16.15 0.97
CA ALA A 66 14.31 15.92 1.26
C ALA A 66 14.09 15.45 2.70
N LEU A 67 14.98 14.61 3.23
CA LEU A 67 14.94 14.15 4.62
C LEU A 67 15.22 15.28 5.62
N GLU A 68 16.17 16.16 5.32
CA GLU A 68 16.54 17.30 6.19
C GLU A 68 15.58 18.49 6.10
N ARG A 69 14.61 18.46 5.18
CA ARG A 69 13.65 19.55 4.99
C ARG A 69 12.85 19.78 6.28
N PRO A 70 12.76 21.03 6.80
CA PRO A 70 11.91 21.36 7.93
C PRO A 70 10.45 20.95 7.70
N TYR A 71 9.81 20.39 8.72
CA TYR A 71 8.43 19.92 8.62
C TYR A 71 7.60 20.40 9.82
N ASN A 72 6.98 21.56 9.66
CA ASN A 72 6.32 22.31 10.74
C ASN A 72 4.80 22.05 10.82
N SER A 73 4.36 20.84 10.47
CA SER A 73 2.96 20.45 10.62
C SER A 73 2.60 20.21 12.09
N LYS A 74 1.38 20.55 12.51
CA LYS A 74 0.84 20.19 13.84
C LYS A 74 0.76 18.68 14.07
N HIS A 75 0.79 17.90 13.00
CA HIS A 75 0.80 16.43 13.01
C HIS A 75 2.20 15.85 12.75
N SER A 76 3.24 16.69 12.81
CA SER A 76 4.60 16.23 12.66
C SER A 76 5.05 15.46 13.90
N TRP A 77 5.80 14.38 13.66
CA TRP A 77 6.46 13.60 14.71
C TRP A 77 7.94 13.92 14.84
N GLY A 78 8.38 15.05 14.28
CA GLY A 78 9.76 15.51 14.34
C GLY A 78 9.97 16.90 13.75
N LYS A 79 11.22 17.36 13.75
CA LYS A 79 11.58 18.69 13.23
C LYS A 79 11.73 18.71 11.72
N THR A 80 12.15 17.58 11.16
CA THR A 80 12.36 17.39 9.72
C THR A 80 11.38 16.38 9.15
N TYR A 81 11.22 16.39 7.83
CA TYR A 81 10.39 15.41 7.13
C TYR A 81 10.93 13.99 7.31
N GLY A 82 12.26 13.83 7.37
CA GLY A 82 12.91 12.57 7.67
C GLY A 82 12.61 12.06 9.08
N ASP A 83 12.59 12.93 10.09
CA ASP A 83 12.25 12.53 11.46
C ASP A 83 10.80 12.04 11.56
N HIS A 84 9.89 12.78 10.94
CA HIS A 84 8.48 12.36 10.86
C HIS A 84 8.34 11.01 10.15
N LYS A 85 9.04 10.79 9.03
CA LYS A 85 9.00 9.51 8.32
C LYS A 85 9.64 8.37 9.11
N ARG A 86 10.78 8.58 9.76
CA ARG A 86 11.43 7.59 10.64
C ARG A 86 10.54 7.17 11.80
N HIS A 87 9.77 8.10 12.37
CA HIS A 87 8.82 7.77 13.43
C HIS A 87 7.69 6.84 12.93
N LEU A 88 7.20 7.07 11.70
CA LEU A 88 6.11 6.28 11.13
C LEU A 88 6.55 4.98 10.46
N GLU A 89 7.83 4.82 10.14
CA GLU A 89 8.34 3.67 9.40
C GLU A 89 8.66 2.53 10.37
N PHE A 90 7.97 1.39 10.22
CA PHE A 90 8.29 0.21 11.01
C PHE A 90 9.60 -0.42 10.54
N SER A 91 10.37 -0.92 11.52
CA SER A 91 11.54 -1.76 11.27
C SER A 91 11.14 -3.11 10.67
N HIS A 92 12.11 -3.82 10.11
CA HIS A 92 11.91 -5.16 9.55
C HIS A 92 11.37 -6.15 10.59
N ASP A 93 11.87 -6.09 11.82
CA ASP A 93 11.41 -6.97 12.91
C ASP A 93 9.97 -6.68 13.32
N GLN A 94 9.57 -5.41 13.35
CA GLN A 94 8.17 -5.04 13.59
C GLN A 94 7.26 -5.53 12.47
N TYR A 95 7.70 -5.50 11.21
CA TYR A 95 6.96 -6.09 10.09
C TYR A 95 6.81 -7.61 10.22
N ARG A 96 7.87 -8.32 10.64
CA ARG A 96 7.81 -9.76 10.92
C ARG A 96 6.82 -10.07 12.04
N GLU A 97 6.83 -9.28 13.11
CA GLU A 97 5.89 -9.39 14.22
C GLU A 97 4.44 -9.15 13.76
N LEU A 98 4.19 -8.12 12.95
CA LEU A 98 2.87 -7.84 12.40
C LEU A 98 2.40 -8.94 11.44
N LYS A 99 3.28 -9.48 10.58
CA LYS A 99 2.96 -10.61 9.70
C LYS A 99 2.53 -11.81 10.53
N LYS A 100 3.33 -12.18 11.53
CA LYS A 100 3.00 -13.28 12.44
C LYS A 100 1.65 -13.07 13.13
N TYR A 101 1.40 -11.86 13.64
CA TYR A 101 0.13 -11.54 14.28
C TYR A 101 -1.06 -11.68 13.33
N ALA A 102 -0.92 -11.21 12.08
CA ALA A 102 -1.94 -11.33 11.04
C ALA A 102 -2.24 -12.80 10.69
N GLU A 103 -1.20 -13.63 10.57
CA GLU A 103 -1.32 -15.09 10.38
C GLU A 103 -2.05 -15.76 11.54
N ASP A 104 -1.65 -15.45 12.78
CA ASP A 104 -2.24 -16.02 14.01
C ASP A 104 -3.75 -15.75 14.13
N ILE A 105 -4.25 -14.64 13.54
CA ILE A 105 -5.69 -14.30 13.53
C ILE A 105 -6.38 -14.58 12.18
N GLY A 106 -5.66 -15.10 11.19
CA GLY A 106 -6.20 -15.50 9.88
C GLY A 106 -6.60 -14.35 8.97
N ILE A 107 -5.78 -13.31 8.85
CA ILE A 107 -5.89 -12.24 7.83
C ILE A 107 -4.58 -12.13 7.04
N PHE A 108 -4.64 -11.89 5.73
CA PHE A 108 -3.41 -11.70 4.95
C PHE A 108 -2.76 -10.35 5.27
N LEU A 109 -1.44 -10.31 5.35
CA LEU A 109 -0.68 -9.07 5.46
C LEU A 109 0.11 -8.82 4.17
N THR A 110 0.01 -7.60 3.66
CA THR A 110 0.82 -7.12 2.53
C THR A 110 1.25 -5.67 2.79
N ALA A 111 2.10 -5.13 1.94
CA ALA A 111 2.41 -3.71 1.92
C ALA A 111 2.65 -3.20 0.50
N SER A 112 2.58 -1.87 0.37
CA SER A 112 3.16 -1.17 -0.76
C SER A 112 4.65 -0.95 -0.52
N GLY A 113 5.50 -1.60 -1.32
CA GLY A 113 6.90 -1.21 -1.44
C GLY A 113 6.98 0.15 -2.12
N MET A 114 7.67 1.10 -1.52
CA MET A 114 7.75 2.47 -2.02
C MET A 114 9.12 2.83 -2.62
N ASP A 115 10.01 1.84 -2.67
CA ASP A 115 11.33 1.84 -3.28
C ASP A 115 11.78 0.39 -3.46
N GLU A 116 12.86 0.17 -4.23
CA GLU A 116 13.33 -1.17 -4.57
C GLU A 116 13.75 -1.98 -3.33
N MET A 117 14.39 -1.35 -2.34
CA MET A 117 14.84 -2.06 -1.13
C MET A 117 13.67 -2.46 -0.24
N ALA A 118 12.61 -1.65 -0.20
CA ALA A 118 11.36 -2.04 0.43
C ALA A 118 10.73 -3.26 -0.26
N VAL A 119 10.75 -3.35 -1.59
CA VAL A 119 10.26 -4.53 -2.32
C VAL A 119 11.10 -5.77 -2.02
N GLU A 120 12.43 -5.64 -1.96
CA GLU A 120 13.32 -6.74 -1.54
C GLU A 120 12.94 -7.27 -0.15
N PHE A 121 12.79 -6.36 0.82
CA PHE A 121 12.38 -6.75 2.16
C PHE A 121 11.00 -7.42 2.18
N LEU A 122 10.02 -6.91 1.44
CA LEU A 122 8.69 -7.51 1.38
C LEU A 122 8.73 -8.90 0.72
N HIS A 123 9.62 -9.11 -0.25
CA HIS A 123 9.86 -10.44 -0.83
C HIS A 123 10.45 -11.40 0.21
N GLU A 124 11.45 -10.98 0.97
CA GLU A 124 12.03 -11.76 2.07
C GLU A 124 11.03 -12.04 3.21
N LEU A 125 10.12 -11.09 3.46
CA LEU A 125 9.02 -11.23 4.41
C LEU A 125 7.97 -12.24 3.92
N ASP A 126 8.01 -12.65 2.65
CA ASP A 126 7.10 -13.60 2.03
C ASP A 126 5.64 -13.16 2.15
N VAL A 127 5.35 -11.92 1.73
CA VAL A 127 3.98 -11.43 1.58
C VAL A 127 3.35 -12.03 0.32
N PRO A 128 2.03 -12.31 0.30
CA PRO A 128 1.39 -12.99 -0.81
C PRO A 128 1.42 -12.18 -2.12
N PHE A 129 1.46 -10.85 -2.01
CA PHE A 129 1.55 -9.94 -3.14
C PHE A 129 2.12 -8.58 -2.76
N PHE A 130 2.50 -7.78 -3.77
CA PHE A 130 2.90 -6.38 -3.60
C PHE A 130 1.86 -5.43 -4.20
N LYS A 131 1.65 -4.31 -3.53
CA LYS A 131 0.89 -3.19 -4.12
C LYS A 131 1.83 -2.11 -4.60
N VAL A 132 1.85 -1.80 -5.88
CA VAL A 132 2.55 -0.60 -6.36
C VAL A 132 1.68 0.63 -6.17
N ALA A 133 2.26 1.67 -5.58
CA ALA A 133 1.58 2.94 -5.39
C ALA A 133 1.27 3.60 -6.74
N SER A 134 0.17 4.35 -6.83
CA SER A 134 -0.23 5.03 -8.07
C SER A 134 0.81 6.06 -8.55
N CYS A 135 1.62 6.61 -7.65
CA CYS A 135 2.73 7.51 -7.99
C CYS A 135 3.87 6.83 -8.75
N ASP A 136 3.96 5.50 -8.65
CA ASP A 136 5.00 4.70 -9.29
C ASP A 136 4.45 3.88 -10.48
N ALA A 137 3.19 4.11 -10.86
CA ALA A 137 2.53 3.42 -11.98
C ALA A 137 3.23 3.66 -13.34
N ASN A 138 3.92 4.80 -13.49
CA ASN A 138 4.72 5.10 -14.69
C ASN A 138 6.23 4.91 -14.47
N ASN A 139 6.64 4.34 -13.33
CA ASN A 139 8.05 4.09 -13.02
C ASN A 139 8.47 2.72 -13.58
N PHE A 140 8.60 2.63 -14.91
CA PHE A 140 8.83 1.35 -15.60
C PHE A 140 10.04 0.54 -15.11
N PRO A 141 11.21 1.14 -14.80
CA PRO A 141 12.32 0.39 -14.23
C PRO A 141 11.99 -0.26 -12.87
N TYR A 142 11.27 0.47 -12.02
CA TYR A 142 10.78 -0.05 -10.74
C TYR A 142 9.76 -1.18 -10.93
N LEU A 143 8.82 -1.02 -11.87
CA LEU A 143 7.82 -2.03 -12.19
C LEU A 143 8.46 -3.33 -12.69
N GLU A 144 9.43 -3.24 -13.59
CA GLU A 144 10.14 -4.40 -14.14
C GLU A 144 10.89 -5.16 -13.05
N LYS A 145 11.61 -4.46 -12.16
CA LYS A 145 12.32 -5.07 -11.03
C LYS A 145 11.35 -5.71 -10.04
N THR A 146 10.25 -5.02 -9.71
CA THR A 146 9.21 -5.54 -8.81
C THR A 146 8.57 -6.80 -9.39
N ALA A 147 8.23 -6.81 -10.67
CA ALA A 147 7.64 -7.97 -11.34
C ALA A 147 8.58 -9.19 -11.31
N ARG A 148 9.89 -8.99 -11.50
CA ARG A 148 10.89 -10.08 -11.46
C ARG A 148 10.99 -10.80 -10.12
N LYS A 149 10.47 -10.23 -9.03
CA LYS A 149 10.51 -10.86 -7.70
C LYS A 149 9.48 -11.99 -7.54
N GLY A 150 8.49 -12.10 -8.42
CA GLY A 150 7.68 -13.31 -8.58
C GLY A 150 6.70 -13.64 -7.44
N THR A 151 6.70 -12.90 -6.34
CA THR A 151 5.63 -12.91 -5.33
C THR A 151 4.39 -12.30 -5.96
N GLY A 152 3.31 -13.09 -5.99
CA GLY A 152 2.19 -12.91 -6.90
C GLY A 152 1.66 -11.48 -6.96
N LEU A 153 1.29 -11.03 -8.15
CA LEU A 153 0.53 -9.81 -8.40
C LEU A 153 1.16 -8.46 -8.00
N CYS A 154 1.23 -7.55 -8.98
CA CYS A 154 1.56 -6.15 -8.83
C CYS A 154 0.29 -5.31 -9.10
N CYS A 155 -0.56 -5.06 -8.09
CA CYS A 155 -1.76 -4.25 -8.35
C CYS A 155 -1.34 -2.78 -8.57
N ILE A 156 -1.55 -2.26 -9.78
CA ILE A 156 -1.34 -0.84 -10.09
C ILE A 156 -2.71 -0.21 -10.27
N THR A 157 -2.96 0.86 -9.53
CA THR A 157 -4.15 1.69 -9.68
C THR A 157 -3.69 2.97 -10.40
N PRO A 158 -3.84 3.08 -11.73
CA PRO A 158 -3.39 4.26 -12.44
C PRO A 158 -4.29 5.45 -12.09
N LYS A 159 -3.69 6.64 -11.94
CA LYS A 159 -4.46 7.90 -12.03
C LYS A 159 -4.79 8.28 -13.49
N GLN A 160 -4.20 7.61 -14.48
CA GLN A 160 -4.30 7.99 -15.91
C GLN A 160 -4.37 6.76 -16.83
N HIS A 161 -5.32 6.77 -17.77
CA HIS A 161 -5.58 5.69 -18.74
C HIS A 161 -4.40 5.35 -19.67
N SER A 162 -3.42 6.26 -19.84
CA SER A 162 -2.27 6.05 -20.74
C SER A 162 -1.23 5.08 -20.20
N CYS A 163 -1.17 4.84 -18.88
CA CYS A 163 -0.21 3.94 -18.25
C CYS A 163 -0.53 2.45 -18.48
N LEU A 164 -1.82 2.12 -18.67
CA LEU A 164 -2.31 0.74 -18.81
C LEU A 164 -1.68 -0.01 -19.99
N ASN A 165 -1.44 0.65 -21.13
CA ASN A 165 -0.96 -0.03 -22.35
C ASN A 165 0.52 -0.47 -22.28
N TYR A 166 1.34 0.17 -21.44
CA TYR A 166 2.75 -0.21 -21.28
C TYR A 166 2.92 -1.28 -20.19
N GLU A 167 2.11 -1.19 -19.14
CA GLU A 167 1.95 -2.20 -18.10
C GLU A 167 1.63 -3.59 -18.69
N PHE A 168 0.66 -3.66 -19.63
CA PHE A 168 0.37 -4.89 -20.39
C PHE A 168 1.53 -5.42 -21.25
N LYS A 169 2.42 -4.54 -21.73
CA LYS A 169 3.61 -4.97 -22.51
C LYS A 169 4.72 -5.51 -21.62
N LEU A 170 4.92 -4.94 -20.42
CA LEU A 170 5.85 -5.47 -19.43
C LEU A 170 5.44 -6.89 -19.03
N TYR A 171 4.14 -7.11 -18.77
CA TYR A 171 3.59 -8.44 -18.49
C TYR A 171 3.97 -9.49 -19.54
N ASN A 172 3.81 -9.15 -20.82
CA ASN A 172 4.05 -10.09 -21.92
C ASN A 172 5.54 -10.32 -22.25
N ASN A 173 6.45 -9.43 -21.81
CA ASN A 173 7.88 -9.51 -22.13
C ASN A 173 8.76 -9.98 -20.96
N THR A 174 8.25 -9.98 -19.73
CA THR A 174 8.95 -10.58 -18.60
C THR A 174 8.52 -12.04 -18.47
N ASN A 175 9.47 -12.99 -18.44
CA ASN A 175 9.25 -14.40 -18.08
C ASN A 175 8.82 -14.55 -16.60
N VAL A 176 7.85 -13.76 -16.16
CA VAL A 176 7.35 -13.71 -14.79
C VAL A 176 6.04 -14.49 -14.78
N GLU A 177 6.04 -15.62 -14.09
CA GLU A 177 4.91 -16.54 -14.08
C GLU A 177 3.62 -15.92 -13.50
N ARG A 178 3.69 -14.84 -12.71
CA ARG A 178 2.53 -14.22 -12.00
C ARG A 178 2.64 -12.70 -11.76
N ALA A 179 2.58 -11.86 -12.80
CA ALA A 179 2.53 -10.39 -12.64
C ALA A 179 1.25 -9.75 -13.16
N TYR A 180 0.09 -9.89 -12.52
CA TYR A 180 -1.12 -9.25 -13.04
C TYR A 180 -1.21 -7.76 -12.68
N PHE A 181 -1.89 -7.00 -13.55
CA PHE A 181 -2.21 -5.59 -13.36
C PHE A 181 -3.71 -5.50 -13.11
N CYS A 182 -4.09 -5.01 -11.94
CA CYS A 182 -5.46 -4.98 -11.45
C CYS A 182 -5.95 -3.53 -11.44
N GLY A 183 -7.02 -3.22 -12.18
CA GLY A 183 -7.65 -1.91 -12.14
C GLY A 183 -8.25 -1.62 -10.75
N ALA A 184 -8.56 -0.36 -10.45
CA ALA A 184 -9.19 0.02 -9.18
C ALA A 184 -10.55 -0.67 -8.94
N ASP A 185 -11.18 -1.19 -10.00
CA ASP A 185 -12.50 -1.82 -9.96
C ASP A 185 -12.48 -3.28 -9.44
N ASP A 186 -11.34 -3.97 -9.46
CA ASP A 186 -11.26 -5.39 -9.04
C ASP A 186 -10.84 -5.57 -7.56
N VAL A 187 -10.32 -4.51 -6.93
CA VAL A 187 -9.89 -4.50 -5.51
C VAL A 187 -10.37 -3.21 -4.85
N MET A 188 -11.36 -3.32 -3.96
CA MET A 188 -11.84 -2.19 -3.18
C MET A 188 -10.79 -1.75 -2.16
N HIS A 189 -10.44 -0.46 -2.21
CA HIS A 189 -9.50 0.19 -1.32
C HIS A 189 -10.21 1.26 -0.49
N GLU A 190 -10.54 0.94 0.76
CA GLU A 190 -11.12 1.92 1.68
C GLU A 190 -10.03 2.47 2.61
N ASN A 191 -9.82 3.78 2.58
CA ASN A 191 -8.89 4.49 3.46
C ASN A 191 -9.71 5.25 4.52
N PRO A 192 -9.69 4.84 5.80
CA PRO A 192 -10.37 5.55 6.86
C PRO A 192 -9.56 6.81 7.24
N LYS A 193 -9.47 7.78 6.32
CA LYS A 193 -8.79 9.06 6.59
C LYS A 193 -9.55 9.84 7.66
N GLY A 194 -8.84 10.32 8.67
CA GLY A 194 -9.38 11.27 9.65
C GLY A 194 -10.22 10.68 10.79
N ILE A 195 -10.34 9.35 10.89
CA ILE A 195 -11.01 8.69 12.02
C ILE A 195 -9.94 8.16 12.98
N PRO A 196 -9.90 8.63 14.24
CA PRO A 196 -8.97 8.12 15.23
C PRO A 196 -9.13 6.60 15.43
N PRO A 197 -8.03 5.85 15.70
CA PRO A 197 -8.08 4.39 15.86
C PRO A 197 -9.16 3.89 16.83
N GLU A 198 -9.41 4.64 17.90
CA GLU A 198 -10.43 4.40 18.92
C GLU A 198 -11.88 4.48 18.40
N HIS A 199 -12.11 5.14 17.26
CA HIS A 199 -13.44 5.34 16.68
C HIS A 199 -13.70 4.47 15.44
N MET A 200 -12.69 3.74 14.93
CA MET A 200 -12.87 2.88 13.77
C MET A 200 -13.84 1.71 14.01
N GLN A 201 -14.02 1.24 15.25
CA GLN A 201 -15.05 0.24 15.59
C GLN A 201 -16.48 0.72 15.24
N GLN A 202 -16.70 2.03 15.15
CA GLN A 202 -17.99 2.61 14.79
C GLN A 202 -18.32 2.45 13.30
N LEU A 203 -17.36 2.02 12.47
CA LEU A 203 -17.50 1.75 11.04
C LEU A 203 -17.91 0.31 10.74
N VAL A 204 -17.76 -0.62 11.71
CA VAL A 204 -18.15 -2.02 11.56
C VAL A 204 -19.64 -2.10 11.19
N GLY A 205 -19.94 -2.65 10.01
CA GLY A 205 -21.31 -2.81 9.51
C GLY A 205 -21.97 -1.55 8.94
N LYS A 206 -21.25 -0.43 8.77
CA LYS A 206 -21.77 0.79 8.14
C LYS A 206 -21.14 1.02 6.77
N LYS A 207 -21.95 1.28 5.74
CA LYS A 207 -21.45 1.82 4.45
C LYS A 207 -20.82 3.19 4.70
N ILE A 208 -19.54 3.35 4.38
CA ILE A 208 -18.88 4.66 4.33
C ILE A 208 -19.52 5.44 3.16
N LYS A 209 -20.18 6.57 3.46
CA LYS A 209 -20.92 7.39 2.48
C LYS A 209 -20.32 8.78 2.29
N VAL A 210 -19.19 9.08 2.92
CA VAL A 210 -18.64 10.42 2.96
C VAL A 210 -17.30 10.42 2.24
N ASP A 211 -17.30 10.89 1.01
CA ASP A 211 -16.08 11.43 0.41
C ASP A 211 -15.75 12.70 1.20
N VAL A 212 -14.64 12.67 1.93
CA VAL A 212 -14.09 13.89 2.54
C VAL A 212 -13.39 14.65 1.42
N GLU A 213 -13.76 15.92 1.24
CA GLU A 213 -13.14 16.81 0.24
C GLU A 213 -11.61 16.69 0.29
N GLU A 214 -10.99 16.46 -0.87
CA GLU A 214 -9.54 16.48 -1.00
C GLU A 214 -9.03 17.86 -0.55
N ASP A 215 -8.16 17.88 0.46
CA ASP A 215 -7.40 19.09 0.77
C ASP A 215 -6.35 19.31 -0.32
N ASP A 216 -6.74 20.08 -1.34
CA ASP A 216 -5.92 20.49 -2.48
C ASP A 216 -4.63 21.23 -2.07
N SER A 217 -4.48 21.64 -0.80
CA SER A 217 -3.24 22.26 -0.30
C SER A 217 -2.04 21.30 -0.32
N ILE A 218 -2.27 19.98 -0.40
CA ILE A 218 -1.20 18.97 -0.54
C ILE A 218 -0.68 18.88 -1.99
N LEU A 219 -1.46 19.32 -2.99
CA LEU A 219 -1.09 19.27 -4.42
C LEU A 219 -0.63 20.63 -4.98
N ALA A 220 -0.74 21.72 -4.22
CA ALA A 220 -0.62 23.08 -4.75
C ALA A 220 0.81 23.58 -5.08
N TYR A 221 1.89 22.83 -4.83
CA TYR A 221 3.26 23.28 -5.13
C TYR A 221 3.92 22.56 -6.32
N GLY A 222 3.15 22.38 -7.39
CA GLY A 222 3.59 21.80 -8.66
C GLY A 222 3.44 22.69 -9.90
N LYS A 223 3.13 23.99 -9.76
CA LYS A 223 3.19 24.94 -10.89
C LYS A 223 4.53 25.66 -10.87
N LEU A 224 5.54 25.06 -11.50
CA LEU A 224 6.68 25.81 -12.01
C LEU A 224 6.15 26.75 -13.10
N ASN A 225 6.30 28.05 -12.90
CA ASN A 225 6.15 29.04 -13.95
C ASN A 225 7.13 28.70 -15.06
N VAL A 226 6.59 28.32 -16.22
CA VAL A 226 7.36 28.27 -17.46
C VAL A 226 7.49 29.72 -17.92
N GLY A 227 8.71 30.25 -17.80
CA GLY A 227 9.18 31.45 -18.49
C GLY A 227 10.22 31.04 -19.52
#